data_AF-A0A9C9KTU2-F1
#
_entry.id   AF-A0A9C9KTU2-F1
#
_cell.length_a   1.000
_cell.length_b   1.000
_cell.length_c   1.000
_cell.angle_alpha   90.00
_cell.angle_beta   90.00
_cell.angle_gamma   90.00
#
_symmetry.space_group_name_H-M   'P 1'
#
loop_
_entity.id
_entity.type
_entity.pdbx_description
1 polymer ?
#
loop_
_entity_poly.entity_id
_entity_poly.type
_entity_poly.pdbx_seq_one_letter_code
_entity_poly.pdbx_strand_id
1 'polypeptide(L)'
;MPLNKDMPQWDVALAALAKDTFQKKAAPLVLDDFHHLAGEHAIRFDDIMESMFQLAINGEWKYTDSSGNERVLDQATLDSLYVKRRLSEEDLSAFDGSWQPV
;
A
#
# COMPACT_ATOMS: atom_id res chain seq x y z
N MET A 1 -21.28 -4.57 -25.73
CA MET A 1 -20.11 -3.77 -25.28
C MET A 1 -19.68 -4.37 -23.96
N PRO A 2 -18.49 -4.98 -23.84
CA PRO A 2 -18.07 -5.56 -22.57
C PRO A 2 -17.73 -4.43 -21.60
N LEU A 3 -18.42 -4.40 -20.46
CA LEU A 3 -18.04 -3.55 -19.33
C LEU A 3 -16.62 -3.94 -18.90
N ASN A 4 -15.81 -2.92 -18.73
CA ASN A 4 -14.43 -2.91 -18.28
C ASN A 4 -14.32 -3.67 -16.95
N LYS A 5 -14.10 -4.99 -17.01
CA LYS A 5 -14.03 -5.89 -15.85
C LYS A 5 -12.59 -6.09 -15.34
N ASP A 6 -11.66 -5.27 -15.84
CA ASP A 6 -10.22 -5.43 -15.71
C ASP A 6 -9.51 -4.12 -15.32
N MET A 7 -10.26 -3.16 -14.76
CA MET A 7 -9.62 -1.99 -14.15
C MET A 7 -9.17 -2.38 -12.75
N PRO A 8 -7.85 -2.42 -12.48
CA PRO A 8 -7.37 -2.61 -11.13
C PRO A 8 -7.98 -1.53 -10.24
N GLN A 9 -8.39 -1.94 -9.04
CA GLN A 9 -8.96 -1.02 -8.04
C GLN A 9 -7.88 -0.12 -7.40
N TRP A 10 -6.62 -0.33 -7.76
CA TRP A 10 -5.47 0.48 -7.40
C TRP A 10 -4.94 1.26 -8.59
N ASP A 11 -4.21 2.33 -8.31
CA ASP A 11 -3.47 3.05 -9.33
C ASP A 11 -2.25 2.25 -9.80
N VAL A 12 -2.26 1.81 -11.06
CA VAL A 12 -1.15 1.07 -11.68
C VAL A 12 0.15 1.87 -11.63
N ALA A 13 0.07 3.19 -11.73
CA ALA A 13 1.22 4.07 -11.63
C ALA A 13 1.85 4.00 -10.22
N LEU A 14 1.03 4.01 -9.16
CA LEU A 14 1.50 3.88 -7.78
C LEU A 14 2.04 2.48 -7.49
N ALA A 15 1.39 1.44 -8.02
CA ALA A 15 1.89 0.07 -7.93
C ALA A 15 3.27 -0.10 -8.58
N ALA A 16 3.44 0.45 -9.79
CA ALA A 16 4.70 0.42 -10.51
C ALA A 16 5.78 1.23 -9.77
N LEU A 17 5.40 2.38 -9.19
CA LEU A 17 6.31 3.23 -8.44
C LEU A 17 6.80 2.57 -7.14
N ALA A 18 5.90 1.92 -6.40
CA ALA A 18 6.26 1.13 -5.23
C ALA A 18 7.19 -0.03 -5.62
N LYS A 19 6.88 -0.75 -6.71
CA LYS A 19 7.73 -1.85 -7.18
C LYS A 19 9.12 -1.39 -7.62
N ASP A 20 9.21 -0.27 -8.34
CA ASP A 20 10.48 0.35 -8.74
C ASP A 20 11.30 0.78 -7.53
N THR A 21 10.66 1.35 -6.50
CA THR A 21 11.31 1.74 -5.25
C THR A 21 11.84 0.52 -4.49
N PHE A 22 11.04 -0.55 -4.42
CA PHE A 22 11.49 -1.82 -3.86
C PHE A 22 12.68 -2.39 -4.64
N GLN A 23 12.66 -2.35 -5.96
CA GLN A 23 13.78 -2.80 -6.80
C GLN A 23 15.05 -1.97 -6.62
N LYS A 24 14.93 -0.65 -6.49
CA LYS A 24 16.05 0.27 -6.23
C LYS A 24 16.65 0.07 -4.84
N LYS A 25 15.80 -0.11 -3.83
CA LYS A 25 16.22 -0.34 -2.44
C LYS A 25 16.73 -1.77 -2.24
N ALA A 26 16.24 -2.72 -3.03
CA ALA A 26 16.44 -4.16 -2.88
C ALA A 26 16.10 -4.69 -1.48
N ALA A 27 15.17 -4.02 -0.79
CA ALA A 27 14.72 -4.35 0.56
C ALA A 27 13.22 -4.02 0.70
N PRO A 28 12.52 -4.65 1.66
CA PRO A 28 11.12 -4.35 1.94
C PRO A 28 10.91 -2.85 2.19
N LEU A 29 9.81 -2.33 1.66
CA LEU A 29 9.42 -0.94 1.86
C LEU A 29 8.74 -0.80 3.22
N VAL A 30 9.11 0.23 3.97
CA VAL A 30 8.43 0.59 5.22
C VAL A 30 7.63 1.87 4.99
N LEU A 31 6.78 2.25 5.95
CA LEU A 31 6.00 3.50 5.88
C LEU A 31 6.88 4.73 5.61
N ASP A 32 8.09 4.75 6.19
CA ASP A 32 9.05 5.84 5.98
C ASP A 32 9.45 5.98 4.50
N ASP A 33 9.61 4.87 3.77
CA ASP A 33 9.89 4.91 2.32
C ASP A 33 8.72 5.50 1.55
N PHE A 34 7.49 5.09 1.89
CA PHE A 34 6.28 5.62 1.26
C PHE A 34 6.07 7.11 1.59
N HIS A 35 6.41 7.54 2.80
CA HIS A 35 6.35 8.95 3.20
C HIS A 35 7.40 9.78 2.44
N HIS A 36 8.61 9.25 2.27
CA HIS A 36 9.66 9.89 1.48
C HIS A 36 9.24 9.99 0.00
N LEU A 37 8.64 8.94 -0.54
CA LEU A 37 8.15 8.85 -1.91
C LEU A 37 6.94 9.77 -2.17
N ALA A 38 6.04 9.89 -1.20
CA ALA A 38 4.95 10.87 -1.20
C ALA A 38 5.50 12.30 -1.33
N GLY A 39 6.52 12.63 -0.53
CA GLY A 39 7.20 13.93 -0.60
C GLY A 39 7.94 14.15 -1.93
N GLU A 40 8.67 13.15 -2.40
CA GLU A 40 9.49 13.22 -3.62
C GLU A 40 8.62 13.40 -4.88
N HIS A 41 7.50 12.69 -4.96
CA HIS A 41 6.59 12.74 -6.10
C HIS A 41 5.45 13.75 -5.94
N ALA A 42 5.39 14.48 -4.83
CA ALA A 42 4.27 15.38 -4.46
C ALA A 42 2.90 14.68 -4.50
N ILE A 43 2.87 13.40 -4.11
CA ILE A 43 1.67 12.56 -4.03
C ILE A 43 1.24 12.49 -2.56
N ARG A 44 -0.05 12.28 -2.33
CA ARG A 44 -0.55 12.05 -0.98
C ARG A 44 -0.15 10.67 -0.48
N PHE A 45 0.38 10.62 0.75
CA PHE A 45 0.69 9.37 1.41
C PHE A 45 -0.55 8.47 1.55
N ASP A 46 -1.72 9.05 1.87
CA ASP A 46 -2.99 8.31 1.94
C ASP A 46 -3.37 7.63 0.62
N ASP A 47 -3.12 8.28 -0.52
CA ASP A 47 -3.44 7.78 -1.87
C ASP A 47 -2.48 6.63 -2.28
N ILE A 48 -1.20 6.77 -1.95
CA ILE A 48 -0.19 5.71 -2.09
C ILE A 48 -0.60 4.50 -1.25
N MET A 49 -0.87 4.71 0.03
CA MET A 49 -1.22 3.62 0.94
C MET A 49 -2.52 2.94 0.51
N GLU A 50 -3.55 3.68 0.10
CA GLU A 50 -4.78 3.09 -0.43
C GLU A 50 -4.50 2.13 -1.59
N SER A 51 -3.66 2.53 -2.54
CA SER A 51 -3.22 1.67 -3.65
C SER A 51 -2.42 0.46 -3.16
N MET A 52 -1.55 0.62 -2.16
CA MET A 52 -0.77 -0.48 -1.56
C MET A 52 -1.65 -1.50 -0.85
N PHE A 53 -2.64 -1.06 -0.09
CA PHE A 53 -3.60 -1.94 0.56
C PHE A 53 -4.43 -2.68 -0.49
N GLN A 54 -4.91 -2.00 -1.53
CA GLN A 54 -5.63 -2.62 -2.64
C GLN A 54 -4.79 -3.73 -3.29
N LEU A 55 -3.52 -3.48 -3.56
CA LEU A 55 -2.59 -4.50 -4.07
C LEU A 55 -2.46 -5.68 -3.10
N ALA A 56 -2.32 -5.41 -1.80
CA ALA A 56 -2.18 -6.46 -0.78
C ALA A 56 -3.45 -7.31 -0.63
N ILE A 57 -4.63 -6.68 -0.70
CA ILE A 57 -5.94 -7.35 -0.68
C ILE A 57 -6.11 -8.27 -1.90
N ASN A 58 -5.57 -7.86 -3.05
CA ASN A 58 -5.58 -8.66 -4.26
C ASN A 58 -4.44 -9.71 -4.31
N GLY A 59 -3.58 -9.75 -3.29
CA GLY A 59 -2.47 -10.71 -3.19
C GLY A 59 -1.27 -10.39 -4.07
N GLU A 60 -1.19 -9.18 -4.64
CA GLU A 60 -0.01 -8.68 -5.37
C GLU A 60 1.11 -8.26 -4.39
N TRP A 61 0.73 -7.86 -3.17
CA TRP A 61 1.65 -7.42 -2.12
C TRP A 61 1.36 -8.10 -0.79
N LYS A 62 2.39 -8.16 0.05
CA LYS A 62 2.34 -8.70 1.41
C LYS A 62 2.84 -7.67 2.39
N TYR A 63 2.08 -7.51 3.47
CA TYR A 63 2.49 -6.75 4.63
C TYR A 63 2.98 -7.71 5.71
N THR A 64 4.18 -7.46 6.21
CA THR A 64 4.79 -8.18 7.33
C THR A 64 4.91 -7.21 8.48
N ASP A 65 4.25 -7.50 9.59
CA ASP A 65 4.27 -6.62 10.76
C ASP A 65 5.69 -6.48 11.36
N SER A 66 5.91 -5.48 12.23
CA SER A 66 7.21 -5.26 12.89
C SER A 66 7.67 -6.47 13.73
N SER A 67 6.71 -7.32 14.11
CA SER A 67 6.96 -8.62 14.76
C SER A 67 7.47 -9.71 13.79
N GLY A 68 7.60 -9.44 12.50
CA GLY A 68 7.98 -10.40 11.46
C GLY A 68 6.85 -11.34 11.04
N ASN A 69 5.60 -11.05 11.43
CA ASN A 69 4.44 -11.86 11.07
C ASN A 69 3.76 -11.31 9.82
N GLU A 70 3.64 -12.14 8.77
CA GLU A 70 2.85 -11.79 7.59
C GLU A 70 1.39 -11.59 8.00
N ARG A 71 0.88 -10.38 7.79
CA ARG A 71 -0.52 -10.03 8.01
C ARG A 71 -1.21 -9.95 6.66
N VAL A 72 -2.21 -10.81 6.48
CA VAL A 72 -3.13 -10.70 5.35
C VAL A 72 -4.00 -9.47 5.58
N LEU A 73 -4.00 -8.58 4.58
CA LEU A 73 -4.83 -7.40 4.57
C LEU A 73 -6.07 -7.73 3.72
N ASP A 74 -7.24 -7.64 4.33
CA ASP A 74 -8.51 -7.87 3.65
C ASP A 74 -9.26 -6.54 3.45
N GLN A 75 -10.29 -6.55 2.60
CA GLN A 75 -11.15 -5.38 2.40
C GLN A 75 -11.75 -4.87 3.71
N ALA A 76 -12.03 -5.77 4.66
CA ALA A 76 -12.50 -5.43 6.00
C ALA A 76 -11.44 -4.67 6.83
N THR A 77 -10.16 -4.97 6.63
CA THR A 77 -9.05 -4.23 7.26
C THR A 77 -8.99 -2.82 6.69
N LEU A 78 -9.07 -2.66 5.36
CA LEU A 78 -9.10 -1.35 4.73
C LEU A 78 -10.32 -0.53 5.18
N ASP A 79 -11.52 -1.11 5.17
CA ASP A 79 -12.76 -0.45 5.60
C ASP A 79 -12.69 0.01 7.06
N SER A 80 -12.11 -0.81 7.93
CA SER A 80 -11.89 -0.46 9.33
C SER A 80 -10.88 0.67 9.52
N LEU A 81 -9.92 0.83 8.62
CA LEU A 81 -8.98 1.96 8.60
C LEU A 81 -9.59 3.21 7.93
N TYR A 82 -10.64 3.02 7.14
CA TYR A 82 -11.38 4.05 6.42
C TYR A 82 -12.36 4.82 7.34
N VAL A 83 -11.92 5.15 8.56
CA VAL A 83 -12.72 5.91 9.54
C VAL A 83 -12.82 7.37 9.07
N LYS A 84 -13.88 7.68 8.30
CA LYS A 84 -14.22 9.00 7.68
C LYS A 84 -13.73 9.22 6.25
N ARG A 85 -13.68 8.18 5.42
CA ARG A 85 -13.28 8.26 4.00
C ARG A 85 -11.82 8.66 3.75
N ARG A 86 -10.95 8.48 4.75
CA ARG A 86 -9.50 8.66 4.64
C ARG A 86 -8.81 7.68 5.56
N LEU A 87 -7.65 7.21 5.11
CA LEU A 87 -6.69 6.55 5.97
C LEU A 87 -6.03 7.63 6.84
N SER A 88 -6.14 7.50 8.16
CA SER A 88 -5.43 8.39 9.07
C SER A 88 -3.98 7.97 9.15
N GLU A 89 -3.06 8.93 9.06
CA GLU A 89 -1.62 8.67 9.24
C GLU A 89 -1.32 8.02 10.59
N GLU A 90 -2.11 8.32 11.63
CA GLU A 90 -1.99 7.69 12.96
C GLU A 90 -2.29 6.19 12.92
N ASP A 91 -3.37 5.79 12.23
CA ASP A 91 -3.71 4.38 12.03
C ASP A 91 -2.69 3.68 11.13
N LEU A 92 -2.23 4.37 10.08
CA LEU A 92 -1.18 3.88 9.19
C LEU A 92 0.14 3.71 9.94
N SER A 93 0.46 4.58 10.90
CA SER A 93 1.68 4.48 11.74
C SER A 93 1.70 3.22 12.60
N ALA A 94 0.54 2.59 12.86
CA ALA A 94 0.50 1.28 13.49
C ALA A 94 1.02 0.16 12.57
N PHE A 95 1.12 0.42 11.26
CA PHE A 95 1.65 -0.51 10.25
C PHE A 95 3.13 -0.26 9.93
N ASP A 96 3.96 -0.04 10.96
CA ASP A 96 5.42 0.14 10.87
C ASP A 96 6.17 -1.13 10.43
N GLY A 97 5.46 -2.09 9.83
CA GLY A 97 6.03 -3.27 9.24
C GLY A 97 6.66 -3.05 7.86
N SER A 98 6.99 -4.17 7.24
CA SER A 98 7.62 -4.30 5.94
C SER A 98 6.63 -4.72 4.87
N TRP A 99 6.61 -3.96 3.78
CA TRP A 99 5.80 -4.20 2.58
C TRP A 99 6.69 -4.76 1.48
N GLN A 100 6.28 -5.88 0.91
CA GLN A 100 7.01 -6.51 -0.18
C GLN A 100 6.04 -7.07 -1.23
N PRO A 101 6.40 -6.99 -2.52
CA PRO A 101 5.63 -7.67 -3.55
C PRO A 101 5.73 -9.20 -3.37
N VAL A 102 4.67 -9.92 -3.78
CA VAL A 102 4.63 -11.40 -3.76
C VAL A 102 5.39 -12.01 -4.93
#